data_AF-L8HW74-F1
#
_entry.id   AF-L8HW74-F1
#
_cell.length_a   1.000
_cell.length_b   1.000
_cell.length_c   1.000
_cell.angle_alpha   90.00
_cell.angle_beta   90.00
_cell.angle_gamma   90.00
#
_symmetry.space_group_name_H-M   'P 1'
#
loop_
_entity.id
_entity.type
_entity.pdbx_description
1 polymer ?
#
loop_
_entity_poly.entity_id
_entity_poly.type
_entity_poly.pdbx_seq_one_letter_code
_entity_poly.pdbx_strand_id
1 'polypeptide(L)' 'DDLCPALRDTVDLYISGSHEAYVEQVEKYNQNSDVLETANTLKSCTDEKLTPQDKQDTLNVL' A
#
# COMPACT_ATOMS: atom_id res chain seq x y z
N ASP A 1 -4.54 -16.06 10.21
CA ASP A 1 -4.77 -14.71 9.67
C ASP A 1 -5.41 -13.82 10.72
N ASP A 2 -4.57 -13.23 11.58
CA ASP A 2 -4.99 -12.40 12.71
C ASP A 2 -4.97 -10.89 12.38
N LEU A 3 -4.73 -10.53 11.11
CA LEU A 3 -4.74 -9.15 10.63
C LEU A 3 -6.18 -8.65 10.50
N CYS A 4 -6.43 -7.44 11.03
CA CYS A 4 -7.67 -6.71 10.78
C CYS A 4 -7.88 -6.59 9.25
N PRO A 5 -9.07 -6.90 8.70
CA PRO A 5 -9.32 -6.84 7.26
C PRO A 5 -8.92 -5.51 6.63
N ALA A 6 -9.22 -4.38 7.30
CA ALA A 6 -8.82 -3.05 6.83
C ALA A 6 -7.31 -2.87 6.69
N LEU A 7 -6.53 -3.43 7.62
CA LEU A 7 -5.08 -3.37 7.57
C LEU A 7 -4.53 -4.27 6.47
N ARG A 8 -5.07 -5.49 6.34
CA ARG A 8 -4.73 -6.42 5.26
C ARG A 8 -4.97 -5.79 3.89
N ASP A 9 -6.17 -5.26 3.63
CA ASP A 9 -6.51 -4.61 2.37
C ASP A 9 -5.58 -3.43 2.05
N THR A 10 -5.19 -2.66 3.07
CA THR A 10 -4.27 -1.53 2.90
C THR A 10 -2.87 -1.99 2.51
N VAL A 11 -2.36 -3.07 3.11
CA VAL A 11 -1.06 -3.64 2.76
C VAL A 11 -1.09 -4.29 1.38
N ASP A 12 -2.16 -5.01 1.05
CA ASP A 12 -2.35 -5.62 -0.28
C ASP A 12 -2.32 -4.54 -1.38
N LEU A 13 -3.01 -3.42 -1.17
CA LEU A 13 -3.01 -2.27 -2.08
C LEU A 13 -1.64 -1.58 -2.14
N TYR A 14 -0.94 -1.47 -1.01
CA TYR A 14 0.40 -0.88 -0.98
C TYR A 14 1.39 -1.68 -1.85
N ILE A 15 1.38 -3.01 -1.74
CA ILE A 15 2.32 -3.88 -2.46
C ILE A 15 1.91 -4.08 -3.92
N SER A 16 0.63 -4.40 -4.17
CA SER A 16 0.16 -4.90 -5.47
C SER A 16 -0.88 -4.03 -6.18
N GLY A 17 -1.56 -3.16 -5.44
CA GLY A 17 -2.54 -2.23 -6.00
C GLY A 17 -1.92 -1.14 -6.85
N SER A 18 -2.78 -0.41 -7.58
CA SER A 18 -2.35 0.81 -8.26
C SER A 18 -1.98 1.90 -7.24
N HIS A 19 -1.15 2.85 -7.67
CA HIS A 19 -0.77 4.00 -6.85
C HIS A 19 -1.99 4.75 -6.32
N GLU A 20 -2.93 5.08 -7.19
CA GLU A 20 -4.18 5.78 -6.86
C GLU A 20 -5.03 4.99 -5.85
N ALA A 21 -5.25 3.69 -6.08
CA ALA A 21 -6.09 2.88 -5.21
C ALA A 21 -5.52 2.77 -3.78
N TYR A 22 -4.20 2.73 -3.62
CA TYR A 22 -3.57 2.77 -2.29
C TYR A 22 -3.77 4.13 -1.61
N VAL A 23 -3.56 5.23 -2.33
CA VAL A 23 -3.72 6.59 -1.75
C VAL A 23 -5.17 6.85 -1.36
N GLU A 24 -6.13 6.50 -2.22
CA GLU A 24 -7.57 6.57 -1.91
C GLU A 24 -7.94 5.71 -0.70
N GLN A 25 -7.31 4.55 -0.54
CA GLN A 25 -7.53 3.71 0.64
C GLN A 25 -7.03 4.38 1.92
N VAL A 26 -5.85 5.02 1.90
CA VAL A 26 -5.32 5.76 3.06
C VAL A 26 -6.22 6.96 3.39
N GLU A 27 -6.71 7.68 2.38
CA GLU A 27 -7.57 8.86 2.55
C GLU A 27 -8.87 8.56 3.28
N LYS A 28 -9.43 7.35 3.14
CA LYS A 28 -10.60 6.91 3.91
C LYS A 28 -10.39 6.93 5.43
N TYR A 29 -9.15 6.77 5.90
CA TYR A 29 -8.81 6.74 7.32
C TYR A 29 -8.20 8.06 7.81
N ASN A 30 -7.51 8.79 6.93
CA ASN A 30 -6.85 10.02 7.31
C ASN A 30 -6.77 11.02 6.14
N GLN A 31 -7.40 12.18 6.30
CA GLN A 31 -7.43 13.26 5.31
C GLN A 31 -6.33 14.32 5.52
N ASN A 32 -5.41 14.08 6.46
CA ASN A 32 -4.27 14.97 6.66
C ASN A 32 -3.35 14.94 5.43
N SER A 33 -3.09 16.11 4.84
CA SER A 33 -2.28 16.25 3.63
C SER A 33 -0.89 15.65 3.74
N ASP A 34 -0.24 15.77 4.90
CA ASP A 34 1.13 15.29 5.12
C ASP A 34 1.16 13.76 5.15
N VAL A 35 0.08 13.14 5.65
CA VAL A 35 -0.09 11.68 5.64
C VAL A 35 -0.32 11.19 4.21
N LEU A 36 -1.14 11.88 3.43
CA LEU A 36 -1.36 11.54 2.02
C LEU A 36 -0.10 11.75 1.18
N GLU A 37 0.68 12.81 1.41
CA GLU A 37 1.97 13.03 0.74
C GLU A 37 2.98 11.93 1.08
N THR A 38 3.03 11.51 2.34
CA THR A 38 3.86 10.39 2.77
C THR A 38 3.43 9.09 2.07
N ALA A 39 2.12 8.81 2.02
CA ALA A 39 1.59 7.63 1.33
C ALA A 39 1.96 7.65 -0.16
N ASN A 40 1.79 8.79 -0.84
CA ASN A 40 2.20 8.97 -2.23
C ASN A 40 3.70 8.66 -2.41
N THR A 41 4.56 9.28 -1.61
CA THR A 41 6.03 9.12 -1.71
C THR A 41 6.45 7.65 -1.53
N LEU A 42 5.92 6.99 -0.51
CA LEU A 42 6.25 5.60 -0.21
C LEU A 42 5.71 4.65 -1.28
N LYS A 43 4.53 4.91 -1.83
CA LYS A 43 3.93 4.07 -2.88
C LYS A 43 4.71 4.18 -4.18
N SER A 44 5.09 5.39 -4.60
CA SER A 44 5.95 5.59 -5.77
C SER A 44 7.28 4.85 -5.64
N CYS A 45 7.91 4.89 -4.46
CA CYS A 45 9.14 4.15 -4.21
C CYS A 45 8.94 2.63 -4.38
N THR A 46 7.90 2.07 -3.76
CA THR A 46 7.58 0.65 -3.86
C THR A 46 7.29 0.22 -5.30
N ASP A 47 6.51 1.01 -6.04
CA ASP A 47 6.16 0.70 -7.42
C ASP A 47 7.35 0.81 -8.38
N GLU A 48 8.31 1.71 -8.10
CA GLU A 48 9.54 1.83 -8.89
C GLU A 48 10.55 0.71 -8.58
N LYS A 49 10.67 0.31 -7.30
CA LYS A 49 11.75 -0.58 -6.84
C LYS A 49 11.40 -2.06 -6.85
N LEU A 50 10.15 -2.42 -6.57
CA LEU A 50 9.78 -3.82 -6.47
C LEU A 50 9.43 -4.40 -7.85
N THR A 51 10.11 -5.48 -8.19
CA THR A 51 9.72 -6.29 -9.35
C THR A 51 8.42 -7.03 -9.08
N PRO A 52 7.74 -7.56 -10.12
CA PRO A 52 6.57 -8.40 -9.92
C PRO A 52 6.83 -9.61 -9.00
N GLN A 53 8.04 -10.18 -9.04
CA GLN A 53 8.42 -11.29 -8.18
C GLN A 53 8.54 -10.84 -6.72
N ASP A 54 9.21 -9.71 -6.45
CA ASP A 54 9.34 -9.18 -5.09
C ASP A 54 7.97 -8.89 -4.46
N LYS A 55 7.03 -8.37 -5.26
CA LYS A 55 5.64 -8.12 -4.83
C LYS A 55 4.94 -9.44 -4.44
N GLN A 56 5.07 -10.48 -5.26
CA GLN A 56 4.47 -11.78 -4.98
C GLN A 56 5.10 -12.45 -3.75
N ASP A 57 6.42 -12.39 -3.63
CA ASP A 57 7.15 -12.95 -2.49
C ASP A 57 6.77 -12.23 -1.18
N THR A 58 6.62 -10.91 -1.23
CA THR A 58 6.17 -10.12 -0.06
C THR A 58 4.77 -10.54 0.39
N LEU A 59 3.82 -10.71 -0.55
CA LEU A 59 2.45 -11.14 -0.23
C LEU A 59 2.37 -12.56 0.33
N ASN A 60 3.32 -13.45 -0.02
CA ASN A 60 3.35 -14.81 0.50
C ASN A 60 3.84 -14.90 1.95
N VAL A 61 4.54 -13.86 2.44
CA VAL A 61 5.09 -13.79 3.81
C VAL A 61 4.12 -13.09 4.78
N LEU A 62 3.15 -12.36 4.25
CA LEU A 62 2.11 -11.62 4.98
C LEU A 62 1.00 -12.54 5.51
#